data_AF-A0A7F8Q494-F1
#
_entry.id   AF-A0A7F8Q494-F1
#
_cell.length_a   1.000
_cell.length_b   1.000
_cell.length_c   1.000
_cell.angle_alpha   90.00
_cell.angle_beta   90.00
_cell.angle_gamma   90.00
#
_symmetry.space_group_name_H-M   'P 1'
#
loop_
_entity.id
_entity.type
_entity.pdbx_description
1 polymer ?
#
loop_
_entity_poly.entity_id
_entity_poly.type
_entity_poly.pdbx_seq_one_letter_code
_entity_poly.pdbx_strand_id
1 'polypeptide(L)'
;MRKSDLPPQHPPRNITVVAMEGCHSFVIVDWDKATPGDVVTGYLVYSASYEDFIRNKWSTQASSITHLPIENLKPNTRYYFKVQAKNPHGYGPISPSVSFVTESDNPLLVVRPPGGEPIWIPFAFKHDPSYTDCHGRQYVKRTWYRKFVGVVLCNSLRYKIYLSDNLKGRSLRMVWYEKVWKFFILSGTNLTYFTRY
;
A
#
# COMPACT_ATOMS: atom_id res chain seq x y z
N MET A 1 -9.92 -36.10 13.24
CA MET A 1 -9.99 -34.66 13.56
C MET A 1 -10.31 -33.90 12.30
N ARG A 2 -11.24 -32.94 12.32
CA ARG A 2 -11.56 -32.15 11.13
C ARG A 2 -10.45 -31.11 10.95
N LYS A 3 -10.10 -30.77 9.71
CA LYS A 3 -9.04 -29.78 9.37
C LYS A 3 -9.31 -28.39 9.96
N SER A 4 -10.54 -28.12 10.40
CA SER A 4 -10.97 -26.93 11.12
C SER A 4 -10.38 -26.78 12.53
N ASP A 5 -9.94 -27.88 13.16
CA ASP A 5 -9.57 -27.90 14.59
C ASP A 5 -8.06 -27.76 14.83
N LEU A 6 -7.29 -27.50 13.77
CA LEU A 6 -5.84 -27.38 13.79
C LEU A 6 -5.40 -25.93 13.52
N PRO A 7 -4.24 -25.49 14.04
CA PRO A 7 -3.64 -24.22 13.62
C PRO A 7 -3.35 -24.22 12.11
N PRO A 8 -3.16 -23.03 11.49
CA PRO A 8 -2.84 -22.94 10.07
C PRO A 8 -1.57 -23.73 9.75
N GLN A 9 -1.60 -24.59 8.74
CA GLN A 9 -0.48 -25.51 8.48
C GLN A 9 0.54 -24.95 7.48
N HIS A 10 0.17 -23.94 6.70
CA HIS A 10 1.05 -23.33 5.70
C HIS A 10 1.39 -21.89 6.05
N PRO A 11 2.63 -21.44 5.74
CA PRO A 11 3.01 -20.06 5.95
C PRO A 11 2.37 -19.15 4.89
N PRO A 12 2.16 -17.86 5.20
CA PRO A 12 1.84 -16.85 4.19
C PRO A 12 2.87 -16.82 3.06
N ARG A 13 2.41 -16.56 1.84
CA ARG A 13 3.23 -16.62 0.60
C ARG A 13 3.26 -15.27 -0.10
N ASN A 14 4.21 -15.11 -1.01
CA ASN A 14 4.35 -13.94 -1.88
C ASN A 14 4.35 -12.61 -1.11
N ILE A 15 5.17 -12.53 -0.06
CA ILE A 15 5.30 -11.31 0.74
C ILE A 15 6.01 -10.26 -0.11
N THR A 16 5.36 -9.12 -0.28
CA THR A 16 5.88 -7.97 -1.01
C THR A 16 5.94 -6.75 -0.09
N VAL A 17 6.90 -5.87 -0.35
CA VAL A 17 7.05 -4.61 0.36
C VAL A 17 6.88 -3.48 -0.65
N VAL A 18 5.89 -2.63 -0.40
CA VAL A 18 5.54 -1.49 -1.25
C VAL A 18 5.90 -0.21 -0.50
N ALA A 19 6.83 0.57 -1.04
CA ALA A 19 7.19 1.89 -0.53
C ALA A 19 6.53 3.00 -1.35
N MET A 20 6.34 4.16 -0.71
CA MET A 20 5.90 5.37 -1.40
C MET A 20 7.11 6.22 -1.75
N GLU A 21 7.20 6.60 -3.02
CA GLU A 21 8.25 7.49 -3.53
C GLU A 21 8.29 8.80 -2.73
N GLY A 22 9.46 9.14 -2.19
CA GLY A 22 9.65 10.31 -1.34
C GLY A 22 9.18 10.15 0.10
N CYS A 23 8.75 8.95 0.52
CA CYS A 23 8.39 8.64 1.89
C CYS A 23 9.32 7.55 2.45
N HIS A 24 10.38 7.98 3.15
CA HIS A 24 11.42 7.10 3.68
C HIS A 24 11.07 6.43 5.03
N SER A 25 9.93 6.78 5.64
CA SER A 25 9.52 6.31 6.97
C SER A 25 8.31 5.37 6.96
N PHE A 26 7.83 4.99 5.78
CA PHE A 26 6.58 4.25 5.59
C PHE A 26 6.69 3.19 4.49
N VAL A 27 6.22 1.99 4.78
CA VAL A 27 6.02 0.92 3.78
C VAL A 27 4.74 0.15 4.07
N ILE A 28 4.25 -0.58 3.08
CA ILE A 28 3.17 -1.55 3.27
C ILE A 28 3.69 -2.93 2.93
N VAL A 29 3.50 -3.85 3.86
CA VAL A 29 3.79 -5.27 3.68
C VAL A 29 2.49 -5.93 3.23
N ASP A 30 2.50 -6.60 2.09
CA ASP A 30 1.35 -7.29 1.49
C ASP A 30 1.70 -8.76 1.21
N TRP A 31 0.73 -9.66 1.29
CA TRP A 31 0.93 -11.10 1.07
C TRP A 31 -0.32 -11.76 0.51
N ASP A 32 -0.17 -12.99 0.01
CA ASP A 32 -1.29 -13.76 -0.53
C ASP A 32 -2.22 -14.28 0.57
N LYS A 33 -3.49 -14.48 0.20
CA LYS A 33 -4.46 -15.17 1.06
C LYS A 33 -3.96 -16.57 1.43
N ALA A 34 -4.39 -17.02 2.60
CA ALA A 34 -4.09 -18.36 3.11
C ALA A 34 -4.42 -19.46 2.09
N THR A 35 -3.62 -20.52 2.11
CA THR A 35 -3.80 -21.69 1.25
C THR A 35 -5.18 -22.31 1.45
N PRO A 36 -5.90 -22.74 0.39
CA PRO A 36 -7.18 -23.40 0.53
C PRO A 36 -7.13 -24.57 1.53
N GLY A 37 -7.91 -24.45 2.61
CA GLY A 37 -8.00 -25.44 3.68
C GLY A 37 -7.30 -25.06 4.98
N ASP A 38 -6.53 -23.96 5.02
CA ASP A 38 -6.16 -23.33 6.29
C ASP A 38 -7.26 -22.33 6.70
N VAL A 39 -7.87 -22.56 7.86
CA VAL A 39 -8.78 -21.57 8.45
C VAL A 39 -7.92 -20.51 9.15
N VAL A 40 -7.86 -19.31 8.58
CA VAL A 40 -7.07 -18.18 9.12
C VAL A 40 -7.99 -17.05 9.54
N THR A 41 -7.87 -16.60 10.79
CA THR A 41 -8.64 -15.47 11.34
C THR A 41 -7.81 -14.20 11.49
N GLY A 42 -6.50 -14.28 11.29
CA GLY A 42 -5.63 -13.11 11.20
C GLY A 42 -4.17 -13.48 10.97
N TYR A 43 -3.33 -12.46 11.03
CA TYR A 43 -1.91 -12.54 10.77
C TYR A 43 -1.13 -11.74 11.82
N LEU A 44 0.11 -12.15 12.07
CA LEU A 44 1.12 -11.38 12.77
C LEU A 44 2.24 -11.03 11.78
N VAL A 45 2.57 -9.74 11.71
CA VAL A 45 3.66 -9.22 10.90
C VAL A 45 4.79 -8.83 11.83
N TYR A 46 5.96 -9.38 11.56
CA TYR A 46 7.19 -9.09 12.28
C TYR A 46 8.03 -8.16 11.45
N SER A 47 8.58 -7.13 12.08
CA SER A 47 9.50 -6.16 11.47
C SER A 47 10.72 -5.97 12.36
N ALA A 48 11.90 -5.87 11.73
CA ALA A 48 13.15 -5.61 12.43
C ALA A 48 14.08 -4.78 11.55
N SER A 49 14.77 -3.79 12.14
CA SER A 49 15.92 -3.17 11.47
C SER A 49 17.05 -4.19 11.33
N TYR A 50 18.07 -3.92 10.50
CA TYR A 50 19.23 -4.81 10.38
C TYR A 50 19.91 -5.08 11.73
N GLU A 51 20.06 -4.05 12.57
CA GLU A 51 20.65 -4.20 13.91
C GLU A 51 19.76 -5.06 14.83
N ASP A 52 18.44 -4.82 14.81
CA ASP A 52 17.50 -5.59 15.61
C ASP A 52 17.39 -7.04 15.12
N PHE A 53 17.47 -7.27 13.80
CA PHE A 53 17.46 -8.59 13.19
C PHE A 53 18.63 -9.45 13.69
N ILE A 54 19.84 -8.90 13.72
CA ILE A 54 21.03 -9.58 14.26
C ILE A 54 20.86 -9.91 15.74
N ARG A 55 20.19 -9.04 16.49
CA ARG A 55 19.89 -9.22 17.93
C ARG A 55 18.66 -10.08 18.18
N ASN A 56 18.05 -10.63 17.13
CA ASN A 56 16.78 -11.36 17.18
C ASN A 56 15.63 -10.60 17.89
N LYS A 57 15.64 -9.27 17.78
CA LYS A 57 14.61 -8.40 18.34
C LYS A 57 13.62 -8.04 17.23
N TRP A 58 12.37 -8.44 17.39
CA TRP A 58 11.33 -8.21 16.38
C TRP A 58 10.19 -7.38 16.97
N SER A 59 9.80 -6.33 16.26
CA SER A 59 8.53 -5.65 16.49
C SER A 59 7.41 -6.45 15.84
N THR A 60 6.30 -6.64 16.55
CA THR A 60 5.19 -7.49 16.10
C THR A 60 3.90 -6.68 16.06
N GLN A 61 3.16 -6.79 14.97
CA GLN A 61 1.87 -6.14 14.78
C GLN A 61 0.85 -7.13 14.20
N ALA A 62 -0.42 -7.00 14.55
CA ALA A 62 -1.48 -7.87 14.09
C ALA A 62 -2.23 -7.26 12.90
N SER A 63 -2.65 -8.09 11.95
CA SER A 63 -3.54 -7.71 10.84
C SER A 63 -4.65 -8.75 10.68
N SER A 64 -5.89 -8.31 10.44
CA SER A 64 -7.02 -9.19 10.10
C SER A 64 -7.16 -9.41 8.59
N ILE A 65 -6.39 -8.67 7.79
CA ILE A 65 -6.37 -8.69 6.33
C ILE A 65 -4.98 -9.08 5.83
N THR A 66 -4.79 -9.17 4.52
CA THR A 66 -3.54 -9.66 3.91
C THR A 66 -2.51 -8.56 3.61
N HIS A 67 -2.59 -7.45 4.33
CA HIS A 67 -1.59 -6.38 4.28
C HIS A 67 -1.48 -5.68 5.63
N LEU A 68 -0.38 -4.98 5.85
CA LEU A 68 -0.16 -4.15 7.02
C LEU A 68 0.75 -2.94 6.72
N PRO A 69 0.32 -1.70 7.04
CA PRO A 69 1.19 -0.53 7.00
C PRO A 69 2.19 -0.57 8.16
N ILE A 70 3.46 -0.32 7.84
CA ILE A 70 4.55 -0.18 8.82
C ILE A 70 5.09 1.25 8.74
N GLU A 71 5.02 1.94 9.88
CA GLU A 71 5.38 3.35 10.01
C GLU A 71 6.63 3.52 10.89
N ASN A 72 7.14 4.76 10.97
CA ASN A 72 8.27 5.16 11.80
C ASN A 72 9.55 4.40 11.46
N LEU A 73 9.74 4.06 10.19
CA LEU A 73 10.99 3.50 9.70
C LEU A 73 12.07 4.59 9.63
N LYS A 74 13.32 4.19 9.88
CA LYS A 74 14.47 5.07 9.70
C LYS A 74 14.83 5.16 8.21
N PRO A 75 15.21 6.34 7.70
CA PRO A 75 15.70 6.48 6.33
C PRO A 75 16.99 5.69 6.12
N ASN A 76 17.28 5.35 4.87
CA ASN A 76 18.50 4.63 4.44
C ASN A 76 18.84 3.42 5.32
N THR A 77 17.83 2.66 5.73
CA THR A 77 17.96 1.56 6.69
C THR A 77 17.37 0.30 6.10
N ARG A 78 18.11 -0.81 6.19
CA ARG A 78 17.61 -2.13 5.81
C ARG A 78 16.69 -2.68 6.90
N TYR A 79 15.49 -3.06 6.50
CA TYR A 79 14.51 -3.75 7.34
C TYR A 79 14.22 -5.16 6.82
N TYR A 80 13.82 -6.03 7.74
CA TYR A 80 13.36 -7.39 7.47
C TYR A 80 11.93 -7.56 7.92
N PHE A 81 11.14 -8.27 7.11
CA PHE A 81 9.73 -8.53 7.35
C PHE A 81 9.43 -10.01 7.19
N LYS A 82 8.59 -10.56 8.07
CA LYS A 82 8.05 -11.93 7.96
C LYS A 82 6.64 -11.96 8.53
N VAL A 83 5.82 -12.91 8.08
CA VAL A 83 4.40 -12.98 8.42
C VAL A 83 4.06 -14.37 8.93
N GLN A 84 3.17 -14.45 9.91
CA GLN A 84 2.65 -15.68 10.48
C GLN A 84 1.13 -15.65 10.47
N ALA A 85 0.49 -16.72 10.00
CA ALA A 85 -0.96 -16.85 10.08
C ALA A 85 -1.40 -17.33 11.47
N LYS A 86 -2.59 -16.93 11.91
CA LYS A 86 -3.20 -17.40 13.17
C LYS A 86 -4.66 -17.75 13.00
N ASN A 87 -5.13 -18.64 13.86
CA ASN A 87 -6.54 -18.95 14.04
C ASN A 87 -6.85 -19.19 15.54
N PRO A 88 -8.11 -19.46 15.94
CA PRO A 88 -8.46 -19.72 17.33
C PRO A 88 -7.75 -20.93 17.95
N HIS A 89 -7.24 -21.85 17.13
CA HIS A 89 -6.52 -23.05 17.54
C HIS A 89 -5.00 -22.83 17.67
N GLY A 90 -4.48 -21.69 17.22
CA GLY A 90 -3.08 -21.31 17.43
C GLY A 90 -2.43 -20.60 16.24
N TYR A 91 -1.10 -20.59 16.26
CA TYR A 91 -0.25 -19.97 15.26
C TYR A 91 0.26 -20.99 14.26
N GLY A 92 0.26 -20.63 12.99
CA GLY A 92 0.87 -21.43 11.94
C GLY A 92 2.38 -21.20 11.83
N PRO A 93 3.04 -21.82 10.84
CA PRO A 93 4.45 -21.59 10.58
C PRO A 93 4.71 -20.14 10.12
N ILE A 94 5.89 -19.63 10.47
CA ILE A 94 6.35 -18.30 10.06
C ILE A 94 6.89 -18.38 8.62
N SER A 95 6.61 -17.35 7.82
CA SER A 95 7.16 -17.23 6.47
C SER A 95 8.68 -17.02 6.43
N PRO A 96 9.32 -17.25 5.28
CA PRO A 96 10.64 -16.68 5.00
C PRO A 96 10.63 -15.15 5.19
N SER A 97 11.78 -14.59 5.56
CA SER A 97 11.93 -13.14 5.69
C SER A 97 12.27 -12.49 4.36
N VAL A 98 11.61 -11.37 4.06
CA VAL A 98 11.96 -10.48 2.96
C VAL A 98 12.68 -9.24 3.49
N SER A 99 13.56 -8.64 2.69
CA SER A 99 14.28 -7.43 3.08
C SER A 99 13.95 -6.26 2.16
N PHE A 100 13.92 -5.06 2.72
CA PHE A 100 13.71 -3.80 2.00
C PHE A 100 14.61 -2.71 2.58
N VAL A 101 15.12 -1.81 1.72
CA VAL A 101 15.95 -0.67 2.15
C VAL A 101 15.15 0.60 1.91
N THR A 102 14.92 1.36 2.98
CA THR A 102 14.21 2.65 2.89
C THR A 102 15.03 3.68 2.11
N GLU A 103 14.33 4.61 1.44
CA GLU A 103 14.96 5.73 0.75
C GLU A 103 15.75 6.62 1.74
N SER A 104 16.72 7.38 1.21
CA SER A 104 17.41 8.39 2.00
C SER A 104 16.52 9.60 2.21
N ASP A 105 16.62 10.22 3.38
CA ASP A 105 16.08 11.55 3.69
C ASP A 105 16.97 12.68 3.16
N ASN A 106 18.17 12.37 2.66
CA ASN A 106 19.07 13.35 2.04
C ASN A 106 18.55 13.69 0.64
N PRO A 107 18.11 14.94 0.40
CA PRO A 107 17.53 15.37 -0.88
C PRO A 107 18.51 15.28 -2.06
N LEU A 108 19.82 15.20 -1.80
CA LEU A 108 20.86 15.05 -2.82
C LEU A 108 21.09 13.59 -3.24
N LEU A 109 20.69 12.62 -2.38
CA LEU A 109 20.81 11.19 -2.63
C LEU A 109 19.50 10.54 -3.06
N VAL A 110 18.38 11.27 -2.97
CA VAL A 110 17.15 10.94 -3.69
C VAL A 110 17.42 11.17 -5.18
N VAL A 111 18.08 10.21 -5.83
CA VAL A 111 18.31 10.21 -7.27
C VAL A 111 16.94 10.07 -7.94
N ARG A 112 16.29 11.20 -8.19
CA ARG A 112 15.21 11.28 -9.16
C ARG A 112 15.82 10.89 -10.50
N PRO A 113 15.22 9.98 -11.27
CA PRO A 113 15.69 9.71 -12.63
C PRO A 113 15.85 11.03 -13.40
N PRO A 114 17.02 11.30 -14.01
CA PRO A 114 17.19 12.51 -14.82
C PRO A 114 16.20 12.44 -15.99
N GLY A 115 15.26 13.38 -16.02
CA GLY A 115 14.00 13.27 -16.77
C GLY A 115 12.74 13.50 -15.93
N GLY A 116 12.89 14.04 -14.71
CA GLY A 116 11.81 14.45 -13.82
C GLY A 116 10.89 15.52 -14.42
N GLU A 117 9.98 15.10 -15.29
CA GLU A 117 8.71 15.76 -15.45
C GLU A 117 7.84 15.54 -14.19
N PRO A 118 6.99 16.51 -13.83
CA PRO A 118 6.25 16.50 -12.58
C PRO A 118 5.47 15.18 -12.39
N ILE A 119 5.38 14.78 -11.12
CA ILE A 119 4.58 13.65 -10.62
C ILE A 119 3.12 13.69 -11.15
N TRP A 120 2.67 14.85 -11.63
CA TRP A 120 1.39 15.12 -12.28
C TRP A 120 1.59 15.84 -13.62
N ILE A 121 1.14 15.22 -14.72
CA ILE A 121 1.25 15.74 -16.09
C ILE A 121 -0.03 16.48 -16.44
N PRO A 122 0.00 17.73 -16.94
CA PRO A 122 -1.20 18.40 -17.41
C PRO A 122 -1.82 17.62 -18.59
N PHE A 123 -3.06 17.18 -18.43
CA PHE A 123 -3.74 16.37 -19.45
C PHE A 123 -5.26 16.53 -19.35
N ALA A 124 -5.89 16.90 -20.47
CA ALA A 124 -7.34 17.02 -20.56
C ALA A 124 -7.98 15.65 -20.79
N PHE A 125 -8.48 15.03 -19.72
CA PHE A 125 -9.18 13.75 -19.79
C PHE A 125 -10.70 13.93 -19.80
N LYS A 126 -11.40 12.97 -20.43
CA LYS A 126 -12.86 12.94 -20.43
C LYS A 126 -13.36 12.35 -19.09
N HIS A 127 -14.26 13.08 -18.44
CA HIS A 127 -14.98 12.65 -17.26
C HIS A 127 -16.46 13.01 -17.42
N ASP A 128 -17.34 12.34 -16.68
CA ASP A 128 -18.79 12.57 -16.76
C ASP A 128 -19.17 13.91 -16.11
N PRO A 129 -19.71 14.89 -16.87
CA PRO A 129 -20.07 16.20 -16.34
C PRO A 129 -21.32 16.17 -15.46
N SER A 130 -22.15 15.12 -15.52
CA SER A 130 -23.38 15.01 -14.70
C SER A 130 -23.13 15.02 -13.19
N TYR A 131 -21.88 14.79 -12.78
CA TYR A 131 -21.47 14.75 -11.38
C TYR A 131 -20.67 16.00 -10.92
N THR A 132 -20.49 17.04 -11.75
CA THR A 132 -19.47 18.08 -11.44
C THR A 132 -19.57 19.45 -12.12
N ASP A 133 -19.43 20.51 -11.31
CA ASP A 133 -19.18 21.91 -11.73
C ASP A 133 -17.68 22.29 -11.81
N CYS A 134 -16.77 21.32 -11.69
CA CYS A 134 -15.32 21.59 -11.71
C CYS A 134 -14.78 21.70 -13.13
N HIS A 135 -14.40 22.92 -13.54
CA HIS A 135 -13.85 23.22 -14.88
C HIS A 135 -12.39 23.68 -14.90
N GLY A 136 -11.65 23.56 -13.80
CA GLY A 136 -10.27 24.03 -13.75
C GLY A 136 -9.24 23.07 -14.35
N ARG A 137 -7.97 23.35 -14.06
CA ARG A 137 -6.83 22.63 -14.67
C ARG A 137 -6.87 21.14 -14.33
N GLN A 138 -6.54 20.33 -15.32
CA GLN A 138 -6.55 18.87 -15.23
C GLN A 138 -5.15 18.30 -15.28
N TYR A 139 -4.88 17.34 -14.41
CA TYR A 139 -3.60 16.67 -14.29
C TYR A 139 -3.78 15.17 -14.18
N VAL A 140 -2.80 14.39 -14.65
CA VAL A 140 -2.81 12.93 -14.57
C VAL A 140 -1.49 12.39 -14.04
N LYS A 141 -1.55 11.30 -13.29
CA LYS A 141 -0.39 10.52 -12.86
C LYS A 141 -0.63 9.06 -13.22
N ARG A 142 0.36 8.41 -13.83
CA ARG A 142 0.35 6.95 -13.96
C ARG A 142 0.74 6.34 -12.61
N THR A 143 -0.08 5.44 -12.12
CA THR A 143 0.18 4.71 -10.89
C THR A 143 1.02 3.47 -11.16
N TRP A 144 1.64 2.95 -10.11
CA TRP A 144 2.43 1.73 -10.16
C TRP A 144 1.60 0.50 -10.59
N TYR A 145 0.28 0.51 -10.34
CA TYR A 145 -0.66 -0.54 -10.74
C TYR A 145 -1.23 -0.37 -12.17
N ARG A 146 -0.52 0.39 -13.02
CA ARG A 146 -0.87 0.63 -14.43
C ARG A 146 -2.24 1.29 -14.65
N LYS A 147 -2.75 2.01 -13.64
CA LYS A 147 -3.93 2.86 -13.77
C LYS A 147 -3.48 4.32 -13.84
N PHE A 148 -4.42 5.19 -14.15
CA PHE A 148 -4.24 6.63 -14.17
C PHE A 148 -5.10 7.24 -13.09
N VAL A 149 -4.47 8.05 -12.25
CA VAL A 149 -5.19 8.99 -11.38
C VAL A 149 -5.28 10.30 -12.13
N GLY A 150 -6.48 10.84 -12.27
CA GLY A 150 -6.75 12.17 -12.78
C GLY A 150 -7.14 13.11 -11.65
N VAL A 151 -6.72 14.37 -11.71
CA VAL A 151 -7.11 15.42 -10.77
C VAL A 151 -7.65 16.61 -11.55
N VAL A 152 -8.80 17.13 -11.14
CA VAL A 152 -9.34 18.41 -11.64
C VAL A 152 -9.34 19.40 -10.49
N LEU A 153 -8.64 20.52 -10.65
CA LEU A 153 -8.69 21.62 -9.70
C LEU A 153 -10.00 22.39 -9.89
N CYS A 154 -10.82 22.51 -8.86
CA CYS A 154 -12.11 23.21 -8.92
C CYS A 154 -11.97 24.68 -8.52
N ASN A 155 -11.18 24.96 -7.48
CA ASN A 155 -10.80 26.31 -7.03
C ASN A 155 -9.51 26.23 -6.20
N SER A 156 -9.11 27.31 -5.51
CA SER A 156 -7.88 27.37 -4.71
C SER A 156 -7.82 26.35 -3.56
N LEU A 157 -8.97 25.81 -3.12
CA LEU A 157 -9.07 24.90 -1.96
C LEU A 157 -9.76 23.57 -2.28
N ARG A 158 -10.29 23.38 -3.49
CA ARG A 158 -11.06 22.20 -3.87
C ARG A 158 -10.50 21.57 -5.13
N TYR A 159 -10.35 20.25 -5.09
CA TYR A 159 -10.01 19.42 -6.23
C TYR A 159 -10.85 18.15 -6.23
N LYS A 160 -10.95 17.49 -7.38
CA LYS A 160 -11.59 16.17 -7.55
C LYS A 160 -10.59 15.17 -8.08
N ILE A 161 -10.66 13.94 -7.56
CA ILE A 161 -9.81 12.82 -7.96
C ILE A 161 -10.63 11.82 -8.76
N TYR A 162 -10.02 11.29 -9.81
CA TYR A 162 -10.60 10.32 -10.73
C TYR A 162 -9.61 9.17 -10.93
N LEU A 163 -10.13 7.96 -11.18
CA LEU A 163 -9.30 6.78 -11.47
C LEU A 163 -9.76 6.09 -12.74
N SER A 164 -8.82 5.62 -13.57
CA SER A 164 -9.12 4.85 -14.78
C SER A 164 -8.00 3.95 -15.25
N ASP A 165 -8.34 2.99 -16.09
CA ASP A 165 -7.43 2.04 -16.74
C ASP A 165 -6.76 2.65 -17.98
N ASN A 166 -7.39 3.66 -18.57
CA ASN A 166 -6.90 4.32 -19.76
C ASN A 166 -7.26 5.81 -19.77
N LEU A 167 -6.51 6.58 -20.55
CA LEU A 167 -6.75 8.02 -20.77
C LEU A 167 -7.60 8.31 -22.01
N LYS A 168 -7.79 7.32 -22.89
CA LYS A 168 -8.35 7.50 -24.25
C LYS A 168 -9.71 6.83 -24.49
N GLY A 169 -10.16 5.91 -23.63
CA GLY A 169 -11.21 4.94 -24.01
C GLY A 169 -12.45 4.86 -23.12
N ARG A 170 -12.40 5.24 -21.85
CA ARG A 170 -13.58 5.23 -20.96
C ARG A 170 -13.52 6.40 -19.98
N SER A 171 -14.68 7.01 -19.75
CA SER A 171 -14.86 8.15 -18.83
C SER A 171 -14.25 7.82 -17.46
N LEU A 172 -13.41 8.69 -16.91
CA LEU A 172 -12.85 8.45 -15.59
C LEU A 172 -13.99 8.51 -14.55
N ARG A 173 -14.04 7.54 -13.63
CA ARG A 173 -15.02 7.56 -12.54
C ARG A 173 -14.51 8.41 -11.39
N MET A 174 -15.36 9.31 -10.92
CA MET A 174 -15.09 10.13 -9.73
C MET A 174 -15.13 9.23 -8.50
N VAL A 175 -14.09 9.32 -7.66
CA VAL A 175 -14.06 8.63 -6.39
C VAL A 175 -14.00 9.69 -5.30
N TRP A 176 -15.04 9.75 -4.46
CA TRP A 176 -15.11 10.70 -3.36
C TRP A 176 -14.17 10.27 -2.25
N TYR A 177 -13.28 11.18 -1.84
CA TYR A 177 -12.45 11.01 -0.66
C TYR A 177 -12.67 12.19 0.27
N GLU A 178 -13.32 11.97 1.41
CA GLU A 178 -13.35 12.97 2.47
C GLU A 178 -12.07 12.88 3.31
N LYS A 179 -11.38 14.03 3.34
CA LYS A 179 -10.34 14.48 4.27
C LYS A 179 -8.94 13.84 4.13
N VAL A 180 -8.09 14.68 3.51
CA VAL A 180 -6.64 14.86 3.71
C VAL A 180 -5.76 13.65 3.40
N TRP A 181 -5.11 13.73 2.23
CA TRP A 181 -3.95 12.95 1.77
C TRP A 181 -3.92 11.46 2.16
N LYS A 182 -4.66 10.62 1.42
CA LYS A 182 -4.60 9.15 1.47
C LYS A 182 -4.07 8.57 0.16
N PHE A 183 -3.11 7.66 0.26
CA PHE A 183 -2.71 6.76 -0.84
C PHE A 183 -3.43 5.41 -0.68
N PHE A 184 -3.78 4.79 -1.81
CA PHE A 184 -4.52 3.51 -1.89
C PHE A 184 -3.57 2.31 -1.99
N ILE A 185 -3.85 1.27 -1.21
CA ILE A 185 -3.51 -0.12 -1.58
C ILE A 185 -4.80 -0.88 -1.86
N LEU A 186 -4.88 -1.44 -3.06
CA LEU A 186 -5.97 -2.29 -3.51
C LEU A 186 -5.67 -3.73 -3.06
N SER A 187 -6.47 -4.25 -2.12
CA SER A 187 -6.64 -5.70 -1.96
C SER A 187 -8.13 -6.02 -2.13
N GLY A 188 -8.43 -7.12 -2.83
CA GLY A 188 -9.70 -7.40 -3.50
C GLY A 188 -11.00 -6.89 -2.86
N THR A 189 -11.82 -6.25 -3.70
CA THR A 189 -13.25 -5.87 -3.53
C THR A 189 -13.70 -5.17 -2.25
N ASN A 190 -12.84 -4.93 -1.25
CA ASN A 190 -13.20 -4.24 -0.01
C ASN A 190 -12.24 -3.08 0.29
N LEU A 191 -12.81 -1.88 0.42
CA LEU A 191 -12.15 -0.72 0.98
C LEU A 191 -11.94 -0.94 2.47
N THR A 192 -10.68 -1.03 2.93
CA THR A 192 -10.36 -1.01 4.36
C THR A 192 -9.82 0.37 4.71
N TYR A 193 -10.42 1.00 5.72
CA TYR A 193 -10.07 2.34 6.21
C TYR A 193 -9.03 2.22 7.32
N PHE A 194 -8.00 3.07 7.31
CA PHE A 194 -7.22 3.35 8.51
C PHE A 194 -7.39 4.83 8.88
N THR A 195 -7.77 5.07 10.14
CA THR A 195 -7.80 6.37 10.81
C THR A 195 -6.62 6.45 11.76
N ARG A 196 -5.92 7.59 11.80
CA ARG A 196 -5.18 8.00 12.99
C ARG A 196 -5.58 9.42 13.33
N TYR A 197 -5.92 9.64 14.61
CA TYR A 197 -6.20 10.93 15.23
C TYR A 197 -4.96 11.82 15.21
#